data_AF-A0A249NV87-F1
#
_entry.id   AF-A0A249NV87-F1
#
_cell.length_a   1.000
_cell.length_b   1.000
_cell.length_c   1.000
_cell.angle_alpha   90.00
_cell.angle_beta   90.00
_cell.angle_gamma   90.00
#
_symmetry.space_group_name_H-M   'P 1'
#
loop_
_entity.id
_entity.type
_entity.pdbx_description
1 polymer ?
#
loop_
_entity_poly.entity_id
_entity_poly.type
_entity_poly.pdbx_seq_one_letter_code
_entity_poly.pdbx_strand_id
1 'polypeptide(L)' 'MPRRLFEHQNDLTPGFTSKYGVKTLVCFEDFDLLTTDITREKTIKKWPRQWKLNLIEQMNPEDIPTTSTGYSVHRQ' A
#
# COMPACT_ATOMS: atom_id res chain seq x y z
N MET A 1 -13.47 -10.28 1.81
CA MET A 1 -12.84 -9.16 1.07
C MET A 1 -12.69 -9.37 -0.47
N PRO A 2 -13.55 -10.09 -1.22
CA PRO A 2 -13.32 -10.26 -2.67
C PRO A 2 -13.74 -9.04 -3.52
N ARG A 3 -14.80 -8.34 -3.12
CA ARG A 3 -15.39 -7.24 -3.92
C ARG A 3 -14.44 -6.05 -4.09
N ARG A 4 -13.82 -5.56 -3.01
CA ARG A 4 -12.89 -4.42 -3.08
C ARG A 4 -11.66 -4.72 -3.89
N LEU A 5 -11.12 -5.94 -3.79
CA LEU A 5 -9.96 -6.36 -4.58
C LEU A 5 -10.30 -6.36 -6.08
N PHE A 6 -11.46 -6.89 -6.44
CA PHE A 6 -11.95 -6.89 -7.82
C PHE A 6 -12.16 -5.46 -8.36
N GLU A 7 -12.83 -4.59 -7.60
CA GLU A 7 -13.05 -3.19 -7.97
C GLU A 7 -11.72 -2.43 -8.15
N HIS A 8 -10.72 -2.76 -7.33
CA HIS A 8 -9.40 -2.17 -7.37
C HIS A 8 -8.56 -2.64 -8.58
N GLN A 9 -8.54 -3.95 -8.84
CA GLN A 9 -7.79 -4.53 -9.97
C GLN A 9 -8.31 -4.05 -11.34
N ASN A 10 -9.63 -3.82 -11.42
CA ASN A 10 -10.33 -3.40 -12.63
C ASN A 10 -10.51 -1.87 -12.72
N ASP A 11 -9.87 -1.09 -11.84
CA ASP A 11 -9.92 0.38 -11.84
C ASP A 11 -11.36 0.96 -11.78
N LEU A 12 -12.30 0.20 -11.20
CA LEU A 12 -13.73 0.54 -11.16
C LEU A 12 -14.06 1.63 -10.15
N THR A 13 -13.11 1.96 -9.25
CA THR A 13 -13.23 3.06 -8.30
C THR A 13 -12.28 4.19 -8.69
N PRO A 14 -12.78 5.37 -9.11
CA PRO A 14 -11.92 6.51 -9.41
C PRO A 14 -11.24 7.02 -8.12
N GLY A 15 -9.91 7.10 -8.14
CA GLY A 15 -9.15 7.52 -6.96
C GLY A 15 -7.64 7.42 -7.15
N PHE A 16 -6.90 7.49 -6.04
CA PHE A 16 -5.43 7.40 -6.03
C PHE A 16 -4.93 6.13 -6.72
N THR A 17 -5.57 5.00 -6.44
CA THR A 17 -5.13 3.69 -6.93
C THR A 17 -5.37 3.50 -8.42
N SER A 18 -6.51 3.95 -8.96
CA SER A 18 -6.73 3.95 -10.42
C SER A 18 -5.86 4.99 -11.15
N LYS A 19 -5.59 6.15 -10.52
CA LYS A 19 -4.72 7.19 -11.08
C LYS A 19 -3.26 6.75 -11.22
N TYR A 20 -2.76 5.94 -10.29
CA TYR A 20 -1.35 5.49 -10.27
C TYR A 20 -1.16 4.01 -10.63
N GLY A 21 -2.22 3.32 -11.07
CA GLY A 21 -2.15 1.90 -11.46
C GLY A 21 -1.71 0.97 -10.32
N VAL A 22 -2.02 1.34 -9.07
CA VAL A 22 -1.64 0.56 -7.89
C VAL A 22 -2.60 -0.61 -7.78
N LYS A 23 -2.17 -1.82 -8.15
CA LYS A 23 -3.01 -3.03 -8.18
C LYS A 23 -2.60 -4.10 -7.18
N THR A 24 -1.39 -3.99 -6.63
CA THR A 24 -0.81 -4.97 -5.72
C THR A 24 -1.07 -4.58 -4.26
N LEU A 25 -1.69 -5.47 -3.51
CA LEU A 25 -1.75 -5.39 -2.05
C LEU A 25 -0.47 -6.04 -1.50
N VAL A 26 0.46 -5.21 -1.02
CA VAL A 26 1.76 -5.69 -0.53
C VAL A 26 1.70 -6.07 0.94
N CYS A 27 0.91 -5.38 1.77
CA CYS A 27 0.82 -5.65 3.20
C CYS A 27 -0.60 -5.40 3.72
N PHE A 28 -1.11 -6.33 4.54
CA PHE A 28 -2.31 -6.17 5.35
C PHE A 28 -2.05 -6.74 6.74
N GLU A 29 -2.53 -6.04 7.78
CA GLU A 29 -2.48 -6.48 9.18
C GLU A 29 -3.93 -6.72 9.63
N ASP A 30 -4.22 -7.90 10.18
CA ASP A 30 -5.51 -8.18 10.84
C ASP A 30 -5.41 -7.82 12.33
N PHE A 31 -6.38 -7.05 12.83
CA PHE A 31 -6.47 -6.65 14.23
C PHE A 31 -7.80 -7.10 14.84
N ASP A 32 -7.75 -7.81 15.98
CA ASP A 32 -8.93 -8.33 16.67
C ASP A 32 -9.78 -7.22 17.31
N LEU A 33 -9.16 -6.08 17.65
CA LEU A 33 -9.83 -4.92 18.23
C LEU A 33 -9.89 -3.75 17.25
N LEU A 34 -11.09 -3.20 17.09
CA LEU A 34 -11.33 -2.01 16.27
C LEU A 34 -10.51 -0.79 16.74
N THR A 35 -10.28 -0.67 18.05
CA THR A 35 -9.51 0.42 18.64
C THR A 35 -8.02 0.31 18.35
N THR A 36 -7.48 -0.91 18.27
CA THR A 36 -6.09 -1.15 17.89
C THR A 36 -5.88 -0.86 16.40
N ASP A 37 -6.82 -1.25 15.54
CA ASP A 37 -6.78 -0.99 14.10
C ASP A 37 -6.73 0.53 13.79
N ILE A 38 -7.68 1.30 14.35
CA ILE A 38 -7.75 2.75 14.13
C ILE A 38 -6.50 3.47 14.64
N THR A 39 -5.98 3.06 15.80
CA THR A 39 -4.79 3.70 16.39
C THR A 39 -3.55 3.38 15.56
N ARG A 40 -3.42 2.14 15.10
CA ARG A 40 -2.31 1.72 14.24
C ARG A 40 -2.36 2.42 12.89
N GLU A 41 -3.52 2.43 12.23
CA GLU A 41 -3.73 3.10 10.95
C GLU A 41 -3.39 4.60 11.05
N LYS A 42 -3.88 5.30 12.09
CA LYS A 42 -3.58 6.72 12.33
C LYS A 42 -2.08 6.96 12.55
N THR A 43 -1.42 6.04 13.25
CA THR A 43 0.02 6.13 13.52
C THR A 43 0.82 5.95 12.24
N ILE A 44 0.54 4.89 11.47
CA ILE A 44 1.20 4.61 10.19
C ILE A 44 0.97 5.76 9.21
N LYS A 45 -0.24 6.32 9.11
CA LYS A 45 -0.52 7.44 8.19
C LYS A 45 0.42 8.63 8.42
N LYS A 46 0.81 8.91 9.67
CA LYS A 46 1.73 9.99 10.05
C LYS A 46 3.21 9.69 9.84
N TRP A 47 3.58 8.44 9.55
CA TRP A 47 4.99 8.07 9.42
C TRP A 47 5.65 8.61 8.16
N PRO A 48 6.96 8.93 8.23
CA PRO A 48 7.78 9.18 7.05
C PRO A 48 7.71 8.00 6.09
N ARG A 49 7.80 8.28 4.78
CA ARG A 49 7.74 7.25 3.73
C ARG A 49 8.74 6.11 3.97
N GLN A 50 9.95 6.44 4.41
CA GLN A 50 10.99 5.44 4.68
C GLN A 50 10.58 4.40 5.73
N TRP A 51 9.88 4.83 6.78
CA TRP A 51 9.47 3.92 7.85
C TRP A 51 8.38 2.96 7.40
N LYS A 52 7.50 3.42 6.50
CA LYS A 52 6.50 2.56 5.85
C LYS A 52 7.18 1.50 4.98
N LEU A 53 8.22 1.88 4.23
CA LEU A 53 8.99 0.94 3.40
C LEU A 53 9.68 -0.12 4.26
N ASN A 54 10.39 0.31 5.31
CA ASN A 54 11.05 -0.63 6.22
C ASN A 54 10.05 -1.61 6.87
N LEU A 55 8.85 -1.15 7.23
CA LEU A 55 7.81 -2.02 7.77
C LEU A 55 7.33 -3.03 6.73
N ILE A 56 7.11 -2.60 5.50
CA ILE A 56 6.71 -3.49 4.40
C ILE A 56 7.79 -4.55 4.14
N GLU A 57 9.06 -4.14 4.10
CA GLU A 57 10.21 -5.05 3.91
C GLU A 57 10.34 -6.07 5.05
N GLN A 58 10.05 -5.67 6.29
CA GLN A 58 10.08 -6.58 7.45
C GLN A 58 8.93 -7.59 7.44
N MET A 59 7.74 -7.17 7.00
CA MET A 59 6.54 -8.00 7.05
C MET A 59 6.41 -8.94 5.87
N ASN A 60 6.95 -8.58 4.70
CA ASN A 60 6.91 -9.40 3.49
C ASN A 60 8.32 -9.53 2.91
N PRO A 61 9.17 -10.39 3.51
CA PRO A 61 10.53 -10.62 3.03
C PRO A 61 10.59 -11.30 1.64
N GLU A 62 9.47 -11.88 1.18
CA GLU A 62 9.32 -12.53 -0.12
C GLU A 62 8.90 -11.56 -1.26
N ASP A 63 8.62 -10.29 -0.96
CA ASP A 63 8.12 -9.35 -1.96
C ASP A 63 9.23 -8.61 -2.73
N ILE A 64 8.92 -8.38 -4.00
CA ILE A 64 9.76 -7.95 -5.12
C ILE A 64 10.65 -6.75 -4.74
N PRO A 65 11.95 -6.70 -5.12
CA PRO A 65 12.83 -5.60 -4.76
C PRO A 65 12.24 -4.27 -5.22
N THR A 66 11.86 -3.41 -4.28
CA THR A 66 11.46 -2.02 -4.54
C THR A 66 12.65 -1.16 -5.00
N THR A 67 13.84 -1.77 -5.09
CA THR A 67 15.02 -1.18 -5.73
C THR A 67 15.00 -1.47 -7.23
N SER A 68 14.82 -0.40 -8.02
CA SER A 68 15.08 -0.34 -9.48
C SER A 68 14.06 -0.97 -10.44
N THR A 69 13.04 -0.20 -10.81
CA THR A 69 12.63 -0.05 -12.22
C THR A 69 12.04 1.35 -12.41
N GLY A 70 12.54 2.05 -13.44
CA GLY A 70 12.55 3.50 -13.55
C GLY A 70 11.18 4.18 -13.56
N TYR A 71 10.95 5.04 -12.56
CA TYR A 71 10.13 6.22 -12.76
C TYR A 71 11.01 7.29 -13.42
N SER A 72 11.02 7.30 -14.76
CA SER A 72 11.54 8.43 -15.53
C SER A 72 10.66 9.63 -15.21
N VAL A 73 11.17 10.54 -14.39
CA VAL A 73 10.58 11.86 -14.19
C VAL A 73 10.82 12.64 -15.48
N HIS A 74 9.92 12.50 -16.45
CA HIS A 74 9.82 13.48 -17.52
C HIS A 74 9.27 14.78 -16.92
N ARG A 75 10.22 15.62 -16.49
CA ARG A 75 10.00 17.04 -16.27
C ARG A 75 10.03 17.70 -17.66
N GLN A 76 8.88 18.15 -18.15
CA GLN A 76 8.84 19.33 -19.02
C GLN A 76 8.74 20.56 -18.13
#